data_AF-A0A2L0HA15-F1
#
_entry.id   AF-A0A2L0HA15-F1
#
_cell.length_a   1.000
_cell.length_b   1.000
_cell.length_c   1.000
_cell.angle_alpha   90.00
_cell.angle_beta   90.00
_cell.angle_gamma   90.00
#
_symmetry.space_group_name_H-M   'P 1'
#
loop_
_entity.id
_entity.type
_entity.pdbx_description
1 polymer ?
#
loop_
_entity_poly.entity_id
_entity_poly.type
_entity_poly.pdbx_seq_one_letter_code
_entity_poly.pdbx_strand_id
1 'polypeptide(L)'
;MLYIGQDIIDIGSTKVGQKYVFGAVVPLDNPAWQGPWDCAEFASWCSYRAYGLIFGAGGAKKPASAEPYSGHWYADSKKFGHVISWQDALKIPGAALIRAPTPGKIGHVAFAIGDDERTLEARGAAFGVNIFGGAKSRSWTIGCLLPGVEYGSHLPTETAPTAEPDSNPPKGLLWLRRPNFKGPHVLALQKALLGKAIDPGPIDGEFGPMTAAAVLSFQVSHGLEVDGVVGPATAAALGLPFPITASAQDTDSFHKTNRLALSRSLTLPSPPADFDAIANISQSGKSFFATTASGERFIIGSVTRYTDDMTRAGLFQGKSAIKDSMRFGVYKGQDYTTAFGKWAHFIEPTLSAEGGARFATINTYDRAAFTFGAPQLAAHTPAQNFVVYFRQLLALPEADRHFPELSLRGNGSGDSTIHLKSDTGFIDLEEPVLVTRPNGKKEKQLARLMNYLNASPAAIDEAELSVSARLMNWLRLDPKAKELQIAVFIAQAKENLARAKTKVPGFDGSNWEVALWIMDILHQGRGTFAEMSTALASRRPVEELRRIGILKYKTRIETVSRSAKGLTDVLHGFTV
;
A
#
# COMPACT_ATOMS: atom_id res chain seq x y z
N MET A 1 44.83 -10.79 -34.66
CA MET A 1 43.99 -11.73 -33.89
C MET A 1 42.56 -11.41 -34.22
N LEU A 2 41.78 -12.41 -34.61
CA LEU A 2 40.33 -12.27 -34.72
C LEU A 2 39.77 -12.44 -33.30
N TYR A 3 38.99 -11.48 -32.84
CA TYR A 3 38.30 -11.59 -31.54
C TYR A 3 37.20 -12.63 -31.67
N ILE A 4 37.22 -13.66 -30.82
CA ILE A 4 36.25 -14.75 -30.86
C ILE A 4 35.44 -14.81 -29.57
N GLY A 5 34.20 -15.29 -29.65
CA GLY A 5 33.32 -15.40 -28.48
C GLY A 5 33.96 -16.13 -27.27
N GLN A 6 34.86 -17.09 -27.51
CA GLN A 6 35.56 -17.81 -26.45
C GLN A 6 36.45 -16.88 -25.57
N ASP A 7 36.98 -15.79 -26.12
CA ASP A 7 37.90 -14.88 -25.40
C ASP A 7 37.25 -14.30 -24.13
N ILE A 8 35.95 -13.98 -24.19
CA ILE A 8 35.21 -13.42 -23.05
C ILE A 8 34.98 -14.46 -21.95
N ILE A 9 34.80 -15.74 -22.33
CA ILE A 9 34.66 -16.84 -21.38
C ILE A 9 36.00 -17.05 -20.68
N ASP A 10 37.10 -17.08 -21.42
CA ASP A 10 38.44 -17.29 -20.88
C ASP A 10 38.80 -16.19 -19.88
N ILE A 11 38.53 -14.93 -20.23
CA ILE A 11 38.74 -13.78 -19.34
C ILE A 11 37.86 -13.83 -18.10
N GLY A 12 36.55 -14.01 -18.28
CA GLY A 12 35.63 -14.02 -17.14
C GLY A 12 35.85 -15.22 -16.21
N SER A 13 36.31 -16.36 -16.76
CA SER A 13 36.62 -17.57 -15.98
C SER A 13 37.78 -17.34 -15.02
N THR A 14 38.71 -16.42 -15.30
CA THR A 14 39.78 -16.03 -14.36
C THR A 14 39.25 -15.39 -13.06
N LYS A 15 37.99 -14.96 -13.06
CA LYS A 15 37.34 -14.30 -11.92
C LYS A 15 36.40 -15.22 -11.16
N VAL A 16 36.26 -16.49 -11.54
CA VAL A 16 35.43 -17.47 -10.83
C VAL A 16 35.86 -17.57 -9.36
N GLY A 17 34.88 -17.58 -8.46
CA GLY A 17 35.08 -17.58 -7.01
C GLY A 17 35.18 -16.18 -6.38
N GLN A 18 35.21 -15.10 -7.18
CA GLN A 18 35.26 -13.74 -6.65
C GLN A 18 33.89 -13.26 -6.16
N LYS A 19 33.91 -12.31 -5.20
CA LYS A 19 32.72 -11.84 -4.49
C LYS A 19 31.81 -11.00 -5.36
N TYR A 20 30.52 -11.17 -5.17
CA TYR A 20 29.49 -10.30 -5.73
C TYR A 20 29.02 -9.30 -4.67
N VAL A 21 28.87 -8.04 -5.06
CA VAL A 21 28.17 -7.00 -4.29
C VAL A 21 27.25 -6.27 -5.25
N PHE A 22 25.97 -6.22 -4.90
CA PHE A 22 24.98 -5.50 -5.68
C PHE A 22 25.29 -4.01 -5.72
N GLY A 23 25.35 -3.42 -6.93
CA GLY A 23 25.73 -2.02 -7.13
C GLY A 23 27.22 -1.76 -6.92
N ALA A 24 28.07 -2.78 -7.13
CA ALA A 24 29.51 -2.56 -7.23
C ALA A 24 29.81 -1.58 -8.37
N VAL A 25 30.90 -0.84 -8.26
CA VAL A 25 31.37 0.06 -9.32
C VAL A 25 32.74 -0.44 -9.76
N VAL A 26 32.90 -0.76 -11.05
CA VAL A 26 34.12 -1.39 -11.56
C VAL A 26 34.77 -0.51 -12.63
N PRO A 27 35.99 0.00 -12.41
CA PRO A 27 36.76 0.64 -13.47
C PRO A 27 37.13 -0.39 -14.54
N LEU A 28 36.54 -0.27 -15.74
CA LEU A 28 36.67 -1.31 -16.79
C LEU A 28 38.12 -1.48 -17.27
N ASP A 29 38.92 -0.41 -17.20
CA ASP A 29 40.32 -0.38 -17.61
C ASP A 29 41.29 -0.98 -16.59
N ASN A 30 40.84 -1.33 -15.37
CA ASN A 30 41.69 -1.93 -14.36
C ASN A 30 41.84 -3.47 -14.58
N PRO A 31 43.00 -3.97 -15.06
CA PRO A 31 43.22 -5.41 -15.25
C PRO A 31 43.25 -6.20 -13.95
N ALA A 32 43.71 -5.54 -12.88
CA ALA A 32 44.02 -6.15 -11.60
C ALA A 32 42.83 -6.14 -10.64
N TRP A 33 41.64 -5.73 -11.10
CA TRP A 33 40.45 -5.74 -10.27
C TRP A 33 40.11 -7.16 -9.79
N GLN A 34 39.86 -7.30 -8.49
CA GLN A 34 39.55 -8.58 -7.83
C GLN A 34 38.14 -8.59 -7.23
N GLY A 35 37.26 -7.72 -7.74
CA GLY A 35 35.93 -7.51 -7.23
C GLY A 35 35.85 -6.43 -6.12
N PRO A 36 34.66 -6.22 -5.54
CA PRO A 36 33.46 -7.01 -5.80
C PRO A 36 32.83 -6.74 -7.17
N TRP A 37 31.97 -7.65 -7.62
CA TRP A 37 31.31 -7.62 -8.92
C TRP A 37 29.80 -7.44 -8.78
N ASP A 38 29.19 -6.76 -9.75
CA ASP A 38 27.78 -6.95 -10.08
C ASP A 38 27.65 -7.58 -11.48
N CYS A 39 26.43 -7.93 -11.92
CA CYS A 39 26.25 -8.64 -13.19
C CYS A 39 26.56 -7.78 -14.42
N ALA A 40 26.19 -6.49 -14.41
CA ALA A 40 26.41 -5.60 -15.54
C ALA A 40 27.89 -5.17 -15.60
N GLU A 41 28.47 -4.85 -14.46
CA GLU A 41 29.88 -4.50 -14.27
C GLU A 41 30.79 -5.64 -14.68
N PHE A 42 30.51 -6.87 -14.23
CA PHE A 42 31.28 -8.04 -14.63
C PHE A 42 31.20 -8.27 -16.14
N ALA A 43 30.00 -8.19 -16.71
CA ALA A 43 29.80 -8.39 -18.14
C ALA A 43 30.56 -7.33 -18.96
N SER A 44 30.40 -6.06 -18.61
CA SER A 44 31.05 -4.93 -19.29
C SER A 44 32.57 -4.94 -19.12
N TRP A 45 33.06 -5.35 -17.94
CA TRP A 45 34.50 -5.53 -17.71
C TRP A 45 35.02 -6.64 -18.62
N CYS A 46 34.39 -7.81 -18.67
CA CYS A 46 34.81 -8.89 -19.56
C CYS A 46 34.82 -8.46 -21.03
N SER A 47 33.78 -7.76 -21.50
CA SER A 47 33.72 -7.22 -22.87
C SER A 47 34.84 -6.23 -23.18
N TYR A 48 35.13 -5.33 -22.25
CA TYR A 48 36.21 -4.35 -22.41
C TYR A 48 37.59 -5.02 -22.38
N ARG A 49 37.78 -6.01 -21.50
CA ARG A 49 39.05 -6.73 -21.39
C ARG A 49 39.32 -7.64 -22.58
N ALA A 50 38.29 -8.28 -23.12
CA ALA A 50 38.41 -9.16 -24.28
C ALA A 50 38.65 -8.37 -25.57
N TYR A 51 37.89 -7.28 -25.76
CA TYR A 51 37.73 -6.69 -27.09
C TYR A 51 38.00 -5.18 -27.13
N GLY A 52 38.27 -4.53 -25.99
CA GLY A 52 38.30 -3.07 -25.89
C GLY A 52 36.92 -2.42 -26.02
N LEU A 53 35.85 -3.21 -25.95
CA LEU A 53 34.48 -2.78 -26.19
C LEU A 53 33.82 -2.29 -24.88
N ILE A 54 33.50 -0.99 -24.81
CA ILE A 54 32.63 -0.45 -23.77
C ILE A 54 31.18 -0.74 -24.18
N PHE A 55 30.59 -1.77 -23.60
CA PHE A 55 29.23 -2.21 -23.90
C PHE A 55 28.37 -2.21 -22.64
N GLY A 56 27.11 -1.82 -22.76
CA GLY A 56 26.15 -1.85 -21.66
C GLY A 56 26.34 -0.74 -20.63
N ALA A 57 26.93 0.39 -21.02
CA ALA A 57 27.26 1.53 -20.15
C ALA A 57 26.72 2.88 -20.68
N GLY A 58 25.59 2.87 -21.40
CA GLY A 58 24.85 4.09 -21.74
C GLY A 58 25.58 5.03 -22.70
N GLY A 59 26.49 4.51 -23.53
CA GLY A 59 27.30 5.31 -24.44
C GLY A 59 28.51 6.01 -23.81
N ALA A 60 28.96 5.56 -22.63
CA ALA A 60 30.18 6.04 -22.01
C ALA A 60 31.39 5.94 -22.95
N LYS A 61 32.23 6.99 -22.98
CA LYS A 61 33.44 7.05 -23.82
C LYS A 61 34.72 6.72 -23.05
N LYS A 62 34.68 6.72 -21.72
CA LYS A 62 35.84 6.48 -20.85
C LYS A 62 35.60 5.21 -20.02
N PRO A 63 36.50 4.22 -20.09
CA PRO A 63 36.32 2.94 -19.39
C PRO A 63 36.40 3.07 -17.86
N ALA A 64 37.24 3.98 -17.34
CA ALA A 64 37.39 4.21 -15.89
C ALA A 64 36.15 4.74 -15.18
N SER A 65 35.22 5.37 -15.92
CA SER A 65 34.03 6.03 -15.38
C SER A 65 32.75 5.56 -16.04
N ALA A 66 32.78 4.38 -16.67
CA ALA A 66 31.60 3.77 -17.23
C ALA A 66 30.68 3.34 -16.08
N GLU A 67 29.37 3.47 -16.27
CA GLU A 67 28.36 2.96 -15.32
C GLU A 67 27.52 1.88 -16.02
N PRO A 68 28.04 0.63 -16.07
CA PRO A 68 27.30 -0.51 -16.56
C PRO A 68 25.94 -0.70 -15.90
N TYR A 69 24.94 -0.98 -16.73
CA TYR A 69 23.60 -1.28 -16.25
C TYR A 69 22.92 -2.26 -17.19
N SER A 70 22.21 -3.25 -16.65
CA SER A 70 21.45 -4.24 -17.45
C SER A 70 20.48 -3.62 -18.46
N GLY A 71 19.93 -2.43 -18.20
CA GLY A 71 19.08 -1.71 -19.16
C GLY A 71 19.86 -1.06 -20.28
N HIS A 72 21.08 -0.59 -19.99
CA HIS A 72 22.00 -0.15 -21.02
C HIS A 72 22.47 -1.34 -21.87
N TRP A 73 22.73 -2.50 -21.27
CA TRP A 73 23.01 -3.75 -22.01
C TRP A 73 21.88 -4.10 -22.98
N TYR A 74 20.63 -4.01 -22.54
CA TYR A 74 19.47 -4.24 -23.40
C TYR A 74 19.38 -3.21 -24.53
N ALA A 75 19.62 -1.93 -24.24
CA ALA A 75 19.59 -0.86 -25.24
C ALA A 75 20.74 -0.98 -26.26
N ASP A 76 21.97 -1.23 -25.79
CA ASP A 76 23.17 -1.39 -26.62
C ASP A 76 23.08 -2.65 -27.48
N SER A 77 22.47 -3.74 -26.96
CA SER A 77 22.18 -4.95 -27.75
C SER A 77 21.34 -4.65 -28.99
N LYS A 78 20.32 -3.80 -28.86
CA LYS A 78 19.46 -3.40 -29.98
C LYS A 78 20.13 -2.39 -30.91
N LYS A 79 20.99 -1.53 -30.37
CA LYS A 79 21.56 -0.40 -31.10
C LYS A 79 22.85 -0.76 -31.85
N PHE A 80 23.67 -1.62 -31.24
CA PHE A 80 25.03 -1.91 -31.70
C PHE A 80 25.31 -3.41 -31.83
N GLY A 81 24.60 -4.26 -31.09
CA GLY A 81 24.75 -5.72 -31.17
C GLY A 81 23.89 -6.36 -32.25
N HIS A 82 24.10 -7.66 -32.45
CA HIS A 82 23.21 -8.50 -33.26
C HIS A 82 22.29 -9.29 -32.34
N VAL A 83 21.00 -8.93 -32.31
CA VAL A 83 20.00 -9.55 -31.43
C VAL A 83 19.53 -10.88 -32.01
N ILE A 84 19.58 -11.92 -31.19
CA ILE A 84 19.11 -13.28 -31.50
C ILE A 84 18.20 -13.80 -30.39
N SER A 85 17.61 -14.99 -30.58
CA SER A 85 16.88 -15.66 -29.50
C SER A 85 17.83 -15.99 -28.35
N TRP A 86 17.35 -15.94 -27.10
CA TRP A 86 18.20 -16.32 -25.96
C TRP A 86 18.55 -17.81 -25.99
N GLN A 87 17.68 -18.65 -26.58
CA GLN A 87 17.90 -20.08 -26.77
C GLN A 87 19.05 -20.35 -27.71
N ASP A 88 19.17 -19.57 -28.80
CA ASP A 88 20.29 -19.72 -29.73
C ASP A 88 21.56 -19.11 -29.16
N ALA A 89 21.46 -17.98 -28.44
CA ALA A 89 22.60 -17.44 -27.71
C ALA A 89 23.17 -18.45 -26.70
N LEU A 90 22.34 -19.22 -26.01
CA LEU A 90 22.80 -20.22 -25.03
C LEU A 90 23.67 -21.33 -25.65
N LYS A 91 23.56 -21.56 -26.96
CA LYS A 91 24.35 -22.52 -27.75
C LYS A 91 25.63 -21.93 -28.32
N ILE A 92 25.83 -20.61 -28.22
CA ILE A 92 26.95 -19.90 -28.85
C ILE A 92 27.93 -19.43 -27.75
N PRO A 93 29.18 -19.93 -27.72
CA PRO A 93 30.17 -19.48 -26.74
C PRO A 93 30.35 -17.96 -26.75
N GLY A 94 30.21 -17.33 -25.59
CA GLY A 94 30.40 -15.89 -25.40
C GLY A 94 29.25 -15.00 -25.84
N ALA A 95 28.17 -15.57 -26.39
CA ALA A 95 26.96 -14.80 -26.65
C ALA A 95 26.34 -14.32 -25.33
N ALA A 96 25.86 -13.08 -25.29
CA ALA A 96 25.23 -12.52 -24.11
C ALA A 96 23.76 -12.96 -24.02
N LEU A 97 23.33 -13.41 -22.84
CA LEU A 97 21.93 -13.51 -22.48
C LEU A 97 21.55 -12.29 -21.65
N ILE A 98 20.53 -11.56 -22.09
CA ILE A 98 20.05 -10.36 -21.41
C ILE A 98 18.60 -10.54 -20.98
N ARG A 99 18.35 -10.35 -19.69
CA ARG A 99 17.02 -10.09 -19.17
C ARG A 99 16.83 -8.58 -19.07
N ALA A 100 15.85 -8.04 -19.80
CA ALA A 100 15.55 -6.62 -19.79
C ALA A 100 14.98 -6.19 -18.43
N PRO A 101 15.38 -5.03 -17.89
CA PRO A 101 14.74 -4.47 -16.71
C PRO A 101 13.30 -4.01 -17.04
N THR A 102 12.35 -4.30 -16.14
CA THR A 102 11.04 -3.63 -16.15
C THR A 102 11.13 -2.27 -15.44
N PRO A 103 10.20 -1.31 -15.66
CA PRO A 103 10.27 0.02 -15.03
C PRO A 103 10.52 -0.04 -13.51
N GLY A 104 11.60 0.59 -13.05
CA GLY A 104 12.00 0.60 -11.64
C GLY A 104 12.63 -0.70 -11.12
N LYS A 105 12.99 -1.65 -11.99
CA LYS A 105 13.67 -2.90 -11.64
C LYS A 105 14.98 -3.05 -12.40
N ILE A 106 15.76 -4.05 -12.01
CA ILE A 106 17.05 -4.38 -12.59
C ILE A 106 16.91 -5.68 -13.38
N GLY A 107 17.58 -5.71 -14.53
CA GLY A 107 17.65 -6.87 -15.40
C GLY A 107 18.77 -7.82 -14.95
N HIS A 108 19.30 -8.60 -15.89
CA HIS A 108 20.49 -9.42 -15.63
C HIS A 108 21.23 -9.70 -16.93
N VAL A 109 22.55 -9.89 -16.83
CA VAL A 109 23.42 -10.16 -17.97
C VAL A 109 24.33 -11.34 -17.63
N ALA A 110 24.45 -12.26 -18.58
CA ALA A 110 25.32 -13.42 -18.48
C ALA A 110 25.90 -13.77 -19.85
N PHE A 111 27.02 -14.50 -19.88
CA PHE A 111 27.57 -15.05 -21.12
C PHE A 111 27.32 -16.54 -21.20
N ALA A 112 26.86 -17.02 -22.36
CA ALA A 112 26.70 -18.43 -22.64
C ALA A 112 28.05 -19.13 -22.67
N ILE A 113 28.12 -20.33 -22.06
CA ILE A 113 29.26 -21.23 -22.27
C ILE A 113 29.22 -21.84 -23.68
N GLY A 114 28.04 -21.92 -24.29
CA GLY A 114 27.83 -22.49 -25.63
C GLY A 114 27.45 -23.97 -25.64
N ASP A 115 26.97 -24.49 -24.51
CA ASP A 115 26.56 -25.89 -24.34
C ASP A 115 25.05 -26.06 -24.13
N ASP A 116 24.28 -25.02 -24.44
CA ASP A 116 22.81 -25.00 -24.30
C ASP A 116 22.31 -25.17 -22.85
N GLU A 117 23.15 -24.92 -21.84
CA GLU A 117 22.77 -25.14 -20.44
C GLU A 117 23.40 -24.14 -19.46
N ARG A 118 24.67 -23.82 -19.64
CA ARG A 118 25.46 -23.08 -18.65
C ARG A 118 25.76 -21.64 -19.05
N THR A 119 25.87 -20.79 -18.03
CA THR A 119 26.24 -19.38 -18.18
C THR A 119 27.36 -18.99 -17.21
N LEU A 120 28.29 -18.16 -17.69
CA LEU A 120 29.28 -17.45 -16.89
C LEU A 120 28.74 -16.07 -16.50
N GLU A 121 28.67 -15.80 -15.20
CA GLU A 121 28.08 -14.56 -14.68
C GLU A 121 28.49 -14.29 -13.23
N ALA A 122 28.34 -13.03 -12.83
CA ALA A 122 28.33 -12.64 -11.42
C ALA A 122 26.89 -12.69 -10.90
N ARG A 123 26.63 -13.56 -9.92
CA ARG A 123 25.26 -13.89 -9.48
C ARG A 123 25.13 -13.81 -7.96
N GLY A 124 24.67 -12.69 -7.42
CA GLY A 124 24.28 -12.57 -5.99
C GLY A 124 25.41 -12.81 -4.97
N ALA A 125 25.29 -12.22 -3.78
CA ALA A 125 26.36 -12.28 -2.79
C ALA A 125 26.68 -13.72 -2.30
N ALA A 126 25.72 -14.64 -2.37
CA ALA A 126 25.90 -16.04 -1.97
C ALA A 126 26.65 -16.89 -3.00
N PHE A 127 26.65 -16.49 -4.28
CA PHE A 127 27.27 -17.30 -5.33
C PHE A 127 28.52 -16.66 -5.94
N GLY A 128 28.63 -15.34 -5.94
CA GLY A 128 29.78 -14.65 -6.53
C GLY A 128 29.83 -14.79 -8.06
N VAL A 129 31.03 -14.72 -8.62
CA VAL A 129 31.28 -15.04 -10.04
C VAL A 129 31.45 -16.54 -10.19
N ASN A 130 30.66 -17.19 -11.04
CA ASN A 130 30.78 -18.61 -11.30
C ASN A 130 30.19 -19.01 -12.66
N ILE A 131 30.35 -20.30 -13.00
CA ILE A 131 29.63 -20.95 -14.09
C ILE A 131 28.43 -21.67 -13.50
N PHE A 132 27.23 -21.30 -13.94
CA PHE A 132 25.97 -21.82 -13.42
C PHE A 132 25.24 -22.63 -14.47
N GLY A 133 24.71 -23.80 -14.09
CA GLY A 133 23.73 -24.53 -14.88
C GLY A 133 22.30 -24.03 -14.68
N GLY A 134 21.37 -24.60 -15.43
CA GLY A 134 19.95 -24.29 -15.34
C GLY A 134 19.55 -22.99 -16.02
N ALA A 135 20.31 -22.49 -17.01
CA ALA A 135 20.01 -21.22 -17.69
C ALA A 135 18.61 -21.24 -18.33
N LYS A 136 18.15 -22.39 -18.82
CA LYS A 136 16.80 -22.62 -19.37
C LYS A 136 15.66 -22.47 -18.35
N SER A 137 15.98 -22.57 -17.05
CA SER A 137 15.00 -22.37 -15.97
C SER A 137 14.87 -20.91 -15.53
N ARG A 138 15.60 -19.99 -16.18
CA ARG A 138 15.60 -18.55 -15.89
C ARG A 138 14.89 -17.80 -17.02
N SER A 139 14.42 -16.60 -16.68
CA SER A 139 13.76 -15.73 -17.65
C SER A 139 14.80 -14.86 -18.36
N TRP A 140 14.97 -15.07 -19.67
CA TRP A 140 15.79 -14.21 -20.53
C TRP A 140 14.89 -13.49 -21.53
N THR A 141 15.27 -12.27 -21.90
CA THR A 141 14.49 -11.46 -22.86
C THR A 141 15.06 -11.60 -24.26
N ILE A 142 16.38 -11.47 -24.42
CA ILE A 142 17.07 -11.57 -25.71
C ILE A 142 18.43 -12.26 -25.55
N GLY A 143 18.92 -12.81 -26.65
CA GLY A 143 20.33 -13.08 -26.86
C GLY A 143 20.99 -11.94 -27.65
N CYS A 144 22.30 -11.74 -27.47
CA CYS A 144 23.05 -10.74 -28.24
C CYS A 144 24.46 -11.24 -28.57
N LEU A 145 24.85 -11.09 -29.84
CA LEU A 145 26.24 -11.22 -30.29
C LEU A 145 26.87 -9.83 -30.30
N LEU A 146 28.00 -9.67 -29.59
CA LEU A 146 28.70 -8.40 -29.46
C LEU A 146 29.33 -7.96 -30.81
N PRO A 147 29.33 -6.66 -31.13
CA PRO A 147 29.87 -6.16 -32.40
C PRO A 147 31.37 -6.39 -32.50
N GLY A 148 31.82 -6.78 -33.70
CA GLY A 148 33.24 -6.98 -34.00
C GLY A 148 33.85 -8.26 -33.42
N VAL A 149 33.02 -9.18 -32.92
CA VAL A 149 33.42 -10.49 -32.39
C VAL A 149 32.90 -11.60 -33.30
N GLU A 150 33.73 -12.61 -33.57
CA GLU A 150 33.38 -13.78 -34.36
C GLU A 150 32.88 -14.93 -33.48
N TYR A 151 31.80 -15.59 -33.90
CA TYR A 151 31.14 -16.64 -33.12
C TYR A 151 31.09 -18.00 -33.84
N GLY A 152 31.90 -18.17 -34.89
CA GLY A 152 31.98 -19.41 -35.70
C GLY A 152 30.74 -19.66 -36.58
N SER A 153 30.68 -20.82 -37.23
CA SER A 153 29.63 -21.24 -38.18
C SER A 153 28.31 -21.69 -37.53
N HIS A 154 28.05 -21.28 -36.29
CA HIS A 154 26.79 -21.52 -35.56
C HIS A 154 25.86 -20.30 -35.53
N LEU A 155 26.03 -19.38 -36.50
CA LEU A 155 25.06 -18.33 -36.71
C LEU A 155 23.77 -18.94 -37.26
N PRO A 156 22.61 -18.74 -36.61
CA PRO A 156 21.34 -19.17 -37.17
C PRO A 156 21.15 -18.50 -38.54
N THR A 157 20.77 -19.31 -39.54
CA THR A 157 20.49 -18.85 -40.90
C THR A 157 19.48 -17.71 -40.82
N GLU A 158 19.80 -16.60 -41.50
CA GLU A 158 19.06 -15.33 -41.54
C GLU A 158 17.55 -15.52 -41.79
N THR A 159 16.79 -15.80 -40.74
CA THR A 159 15.34 -15.67 -40.72
C THR A 159 15.02 -14.26 -40.25
N ALA A 160 14.21 -13.56 -41.05
CA ALA A 160 13.67 -12.24 -40.73
C ALA A 160 13.16 -12.17 -39.28
N PRO A 161 13.09 -10.98 -38.63
CA PRO A 161 12.58 -10.83 -37.28
C PRO A 161 11.06 -11.07 -37.28
N THR A 162 10.65 -12.32 -37.39
CA THR A 162 9.26 -12.74 -37.38
C THR A 162 8.99 -13.49 -36.09
N ALA A 163 8.07 -12.88 -35.32
CA ALA A 163 7.60 -13.21 -33.97
C ALA A 163 8.62 -12.95 -32.86
N GLU A 164 8.23 -12.07 -31.92
CA GLU A 164 8.83 -12.05 -30.59
C GLU A 164 8.90 -13.51 -30.09
N PRO A 165 10.07 -14.00 -29.65
CA PRO A 165 10.21 -15.38 -29.19
C PRO A 165 9.21 -15.63 -28.07
N ASP A 166 8.65 -16.85 -28.00
CA ASP A 166 7.67 -17.24 -26.99
C ASP A 166 8.20 -16.86 -25.59
N SER A 167 7.68 -15.74 -25.09
CA SER A 167 8.15 -15.05 -23.90
C SER A 167 7.60 -15.69 -22.63
N ASN A 168 6.92 -16.83 -22.77
CA ASN A 168 6.32 -17.55 -21.68
C ASN A 168 7.42 -18.01 -20.71
N PRO A 169 7.52 -17.37 -19.54
CA PRO A 169 8.52 -17.75 -18.56
C PRO A 169 8.17 -19.14 -18.01
N PRO A 170 9.16 -19.87 -17.47
CA PRO A 170 8.95 -21.18 -16.85
C PRO A 170 7.70 -21.21 -15.96
N LYS A 171 6.89 -22.26 -16.10
CA LYS A 171 5.65 -22.43 -15.31
C LYS A 171 5.97 -22.36 -13.81
N GLY A 172 5.19 -21.60 -13.06
CA GLY A 172 5.31 -21.50 -11.60
C GLY A 172 6.18 -20.35 -11.08
N LEU A 173 6.82 -19.57 -11.96
CA LEU A 173 7.47 -18.32 -11.58
C LEU A 173 6.45 -17.28 -11.13
N LEU A 174 6.77 -16.53 -10.06
CA LEU A 174 5.95 -15.40 -9.61
C LEU A 174 6.78 -14.11 -9.67
N TRP A 175 6.22 -13.07 -10.28
CA TRP A 175 6.83 -11.75 -10.36
C TRP A 175 5.75 -10.69 -10.56
N LEU A 176 6.07 -9.43 -10.27
CA LEU A 176 5.14 -8.33 -10.54
C LEU A 176 4.91 -8.18 -12.05
N ARG A 177 3.67 -8.40 -12.49
CA ARG A 177 3.17 -8.30 -13.87
C ARG A 177 1.76 -7.70 -13.88
N ARG A 178 1.19 -7.42 -15.04
CA ARG A 178 -0.22 -6.99 -15.17
C ARG A 178 -1.00 -7.97 -16.07
N PRO A 179 -2.16 -8.53 -15.63
CA PRO A 179 -2.69 -8.48 -14.27
C PRO A 179 -1.78 -9.23 -13.28
N ASN A 180 -1.77 -8.79 -12.00
CA ASN A 180 -0.96 -9.40 -10.95
C ASN A 180 -1.24 -10.90 -10.83
N PHE A 181 -0.24 -11.69 -10.38
CA PHE A 181 -0.53 -13.06 -9.97
C PHE A 181 -1.46 -13.05 -8.77
N LYS A 182 -2.46 -13.93 -8.77
CA LYS A 182 -3.41 -14.07 -7.67
C LYS A 182 -3.68 -15.54 -7.40
N GLY A 183 -3.68 -15.93 -6.13
CA GLY A 183 -4.02 -17.30 -5.73
C GLY A 183 -3.45 -17.72 -4.37
N PRO A 184 -3.85 -18.90 -3.88
CA PRO A 184 -3.34 -19.46 -2.63
C PRO A 184 -1.80 -19.61 -2.60
N HIS A 185 -1.18 -19.83 -3.76
CA HIS A 185 0.27 -19.96 -3.90
C HIS A 185 1.00 -18.63 -3.65
N VAL A 186 0.38 -17.49 -3.99
CA VAL A 186 0.92 -16.17 -3.65
C VAL A 186 0.75 -15.89 -2.16
N LEU A 187 -0.38 -16.33 -1.58
CA LEU A 187 -0.62 -16.19 -0.14
C LEU A 187 0.40 -17.00 0.68
N ALA A 188 0.75 -18.21 0.21
CA ALA A 188 1.82 -19.02 0.79
C ALA A 188 3.19 -18.32 0.69
N LEU A 189 3.51 -17.70 -0.45
CA LEU A 189 4.71 -16.87 -0.61
C LEU A 189 4.74 -15.71 0.40
N GLN A 190 3.66 -14.94 0.51
CA GLN A 190 3.57 -13.81 1.43
C GLN A 190 3.76 -14.27 2.89
N LYS A 191 3.12 -15.37 3.30
CA LYS A 191 3.34 -15.95 4.64
C LYS A 191 4.80 -16.39 4.86
N ALA A 192 5.44 -16.98 3.87
CA ALA A 192 6.84 -17.39 3.98
C ALA A 192 7.79 -16.20 4.11
N LEU A 193 7.58 -15.13 3.33
CA LEU A 193 8.32 -13.87 3.45
C LEU A 193 8.16 -13.28 4.86
N LEU A 194 6.93 -13.21 5.37
CA LEU A 194 6.67 -12.74 6.73
C LEU A 194 7.33 -13.63 7.78
N GLY A 195 7.31 -14.96 7.59
CA GLY A 195 8.00 -15.93 8.44
C GLY A 195 9.52 -15.75 8.47
N LYS A 196 10.10 -15.09 7.45
CA LYS A 196 11.50 -14.68 7.38
C LYS A 196 11.73 -13.24 7.89
N ALA A 197 10.73 -12.66 8.57
CA ALA A 197 10.73 -11.29 9.07
C ALA A 197 10.88 -10.21 7.97
N ILE A 198 10.43 -10.50 6.75
CA ILE A 198 10.39 -9.55 5.64
C ILE A 198 8.94 -9.30 5.26
N ASP A 199 8.50 -8.05 5.41
CA ASP A 199 7.10 -7.68 5.20
C ASP A 199 6.72 -7.71 3.71
N PRO A 200 5.84 -8.64 3.27
CA PRO A 200 5.38 -8.74 1.88
C PRO A 200 4.26 -7.75 1.53
N GLY A 201 3.82 -6.92 2.48
CA GLY A 201 2.55 -6.21 2.42
C GLY A 201 1.37 -7.09 2.87
N PRO A 202 0.15 -6.79 2.41
CA PRO A 202 -1.02 -7.60 2.75
C PRO A 202 -0.83 -9.08 2.40
N ILE A 203 -1.31 -9.97 3.27
CA ILE A 203 -1.37 -11.43 3.00
C ILE A 203 -2.71 -11.73 2.32
N ASP A 204 -2.88 -11.19 1.13
CA ASP A 204 -4.11 -11.19 0.33
C ASP A 204 -4.10 -12.21 -0.82
N GLY A 205 -2.95 -12.85 -1.05
CA GLY A 205 -2.74 -13.74 -2.17
C GLY A 205 -2.63 -13.03 -3.51
N GLU A 206 -2.28 -11.75 -3.55
CA GLU A 206 -2.00 -10.97 -4.76
C GLU A 206 -0.53 -10.50 -4.81
N PHE A 207 0.15 -10.77 -5.93
CA PHE A 207 1.56 -10.42 -6.10
C PHE A 207 1.66 -8.98 -6.58
N GLY A 208 1.45 -8.04 -5.64
CA GLY A 208 1.51 -6.61 -5.87
C GLY A 208 2.92 -6.01 -5.73
N PRO A 209 3.06 -4.68 -5.92
CA PRO A 209 4.34 -3.98 -5.80
C PRO A 209 5.05 -4.19 -4.46
N MET A 210 4.30 -4.32 -3.35
CA MET A 210 4.86 -4.59 -2.03
C MET A 210 5.47 -5.98 -1.93
N THR A 211 4.76 -7.01 -2.41
CA THR A 211 5.27 -8.38 -2.46
C THR A 211 6.53 -8.45 -3.33
N ALA A 212 6.57 -7.69 -4.43
CA ALA A 212 7.76 -7.58 -5.28
C ALA A 212 8.96 -6.95 -4.55
N ALA A 213 8.74 -5.85 -3.82
CA ALA A 213 9.78 -5.20 -3.02
C ALA A 213 10.29 -6.09 -1.88
N ALA A 214 9.42 -6.88 -1.28
CA ALA A 214 9.75 -7.86 -0.25
C ALA A 214 10.57 -9.02 -0.81
N VAL A 215 10.22 -9.53 -1.99
CA VAL A 215 11.01 -10.55 -2.70
C VAL A 215 12.42 -10.01 -3.00
N LEU A 216 12.53 -8.77 -3.50
CA LEU A 216 13.83 -8.13 -3.73
C LEU A 216 14.65 -8.01 -2.42
N SER A 217 14.02 -7.56 -1.33
CA SER A 217 14.67 -7.44 -0.02
C SER A 217 15.11 -8.79 0.54
N PHE A 218 14.29 -9.82 0.34
CA PHE A 218 14.61 -11.21 0.67
C PHE A 218 15.81 -11.71 -0.13
N GLN A 219 15.81 -11.49 -1.44
CA GLN A 219 16.92 -11.87 -2.30
C GLN A 219 18.22 -11.17 -1.90
N VAL A 220 18.18 -9.87 -1.59
CA VAL A 220 19.34 -9.12 -1.08
C VAL A 220 19.86 -9.73 0.23
N SER A 221 18.98 -9.90 1.22
CA SER A 221 19.37 -10.39 2.56
C SER A 221 19.86 -11.84 2.58
N HIS A 222 19.47 -12.66 1.61
CA HIS A 222 19.87 -14.06 1.49
C HIS A 222 20.93 -14.28 0.40
N GLY A 223 21.49 -13.20 -0.16
CA GLY A 223 22.56 -13.25 -1.17
C GLY A 223 22.14 -13.90 -2.50
N LEU A 224 20.84 -13.96 -2.79
CA LEU A 224 20.30 -14.53 -4.01
C LEU A 224 20.47 -13.56 -5.19
N GLU A 225 20.09 -14.03 -6.38
CA GLU A 225 19.88 -13.17 -7.54
C GLU A 225 18.76 -12.16 -7.27
N VAL A 226 19.06 -10.87 -7.31
CA VAL A 226 18.14 -9.78 -6.91
C VAL A 226 17.34 -9.31 -8.12
N ASP A 227 16.34 -10.09 -8.51
CA ASP A 227 15.56 -9.87 -9.73
C ASP A 227 14.05 -9.65 -9.49
N GLY A 228 13.59 -9.80 -8.26
CA GLY A 228 12.18 -9.68 -7.89
C GLY A 228 11.31 -10.80 -8.45
N VAL A 229 11.93 -11.90 -8.91
CA VAL A 229 11.29 -13.10 -9.44
C VAL A 229 11.45 -14.23 -8.43
N VAL A 230 10.33 -14.85 -8.05
CA VAL A 230 10.34 -16.03 -7.20
C VAL A 230 10.52 -17.27 -8.08
N GLY A 231 11.78 -17.61 -8.31
CA GLY A 231 12.22 -18.86 -8.95
C GLY A 231 12.58 -19.96 -7.95
N PRO A 232 13.10 -21.11 -8.46
CA PRO A 232 13.44 -22.27 -7.63
C PRO A 232 14.36 -21.93 -6.45
N ALA A 233 15.39 -21.10 -6.68
CA ALA A 233 16.34 -20.69 -5.65
C ALA A 233 15.66 -19.82 -4.56
N THR A 234 14.81 -18.87 -4.96
CA THR A 234 14.06 -18.02 -4.03
C THR A 234 13.06 -18.85 -3.22
N ALA A 235 12.32 -19.76 -3.86
CA ALA A 235 11.37 -20.65 -3.18
C ALA A 235 12.08 -21.57 -2.17
N ALA A 236 13.19 -22.19 -2.56
CA ALA A 236 13.98 -23.05 -1.67
C ALA A 236 14.51 -22.28 -0.44
N ALA A 237 15.03 -21.06 -0.63
CA ALA A 237 15.49 -20.22 0.47
C ALA A 237 14.36 -19.79 1.42
N LEU A 238 13.14 -19.64 0.90
CA LEU A 238 11.92 -19.40 1.68
C LEU A 238 11.41 -20.66 2.41
N GLY A 239 11.95 -21.84 2.11
CA GLY A 239 11.46 -23.12 2.63
C GLY A 239 10.19 -23.62 1.94
N LEU A 240 9.97 -23.21 0.69
CA LEU A 240 8.81 -23.58 -0.12
C LEU A 240 9.22 -24.52 -1.27
N PRO A 241 8.32 -25.44 -1.70
CA PRO A 241 8.53 -26.21 -2.92
C PRO A 241 8.45 -25.29 -4.16
N PHE A 242 9.02 -25.76 -5.28
CA PHE A 242 8.88 -25.08 -6.58
C PHE A 242 8.25 -26.03 -7.62
N PRO A 243 7.16 -25.63 -8.30
CA PRO A 243 6.35 -24.43 -8.07
C PRO A 243 5.76 -24.36 -6.66
N ILE A 244 5.49 -23.13 -6.17
CA ILE A 244 4.91 -22.95 -4.84
C ILE A 244 3.52 -23.56 -4.81
N THR A 245 3.35 -24.57 -3.95
CA THR A 245 2.06 -25.18 -3.65
C THR A 245 1.54 -24.66 -2.32
N ALA A 246 0.26 -24.31 -2.29
CA ALA A 246 -0.40 -23.83 -1.08
C ALA A 246 -0.84 -25.02 -0.22
N SER A 247 -0.76 -24.88 1.11
CA SER A 247 -1.38 -25.86 2.01
C SER A 247 -2.90 -25.79 1.95
N ALA A 248 -3.58 -26.79 2.51
CA ALA A 248 -5.04 -26.74 2.69
C ALA A 248 -5.47 -25.52 3.52
N GLN A 249 -4.67 -25.15 4.53
CA GLN A 249 -4.90 -23.98 5.37
C GLN A 249 -4.71 -22.66 4.59
N ASP A 250 -3.73 -22.59 3.68
CA ASP A 250 -3.51 -21.42 2.82
C ASP A 250 -4.62 -21.28 1.79
N THR A 251 -5.12 -22.40 1.27
CA THR A 251 -6.25 -22.44 0.35
C THR A 251 -7.52 -21.97 1.05
N ASP A 252 -7.81 -22.46 2.25
CA ASP A 252 -8.92 -21.98 3.07
C ASP A 252 -8.77 -20.50 3.47
N SER A 253 -7.56 -20.08 3.85
CA SER A 253 -7.24 -18.67 4.14
C SER A 253 -7.46 -17.79 2.91
N PHE A 254 -7.00 -18.22 1.74
CA PHE A 254 -7.18 -17.50 0.48
C PHE A 254 -8.64 -17.44 0.08
N HIS A 255 -9.42 -18.53 0.21
CA HIS A 255 -10.85 -18.50 -0.08
C HIS A 255 -11.64 -17.68 0.94
N LYS A 256 -11.20 -17.61 2.21
CA LYS A 256 -11.73 -16.66 3.18
C LYS A 256 -11.40 -15.24 2.75
N THR A 257 -10.14 -14.87 2.59
CA THR A 257 -9.72 -13.51 2.18
C THR A 257 -10.28 -13.09 0.81
N ASN A 258 -10.44 -14.01 -0.14
CA ASN A 258 -10.99 -13.74 -1.48
C ASN A 258 -12.53 -13.83 -1.54
N ARG A 259 -13.20 -14.46 -0.56
CA ARG A 259 -14.63 -14.21 -0.30
C ARG A 259 -14.85 -12.85 0.37
N LEU A 260 -13.82 -12.29 1.00
CA LEU A 260 -13.83 -10.99 1.67
C LEU A 260 -13.46 -9.84 0.73
N ALA A 261 -12.55 -10.06 -0.21
CA ALA A 261 -12.37 -9.23 -1.38
C ALA A 261 -13.61 -9.40 -2.27
N LEU A 262 -14.46 -8.39 -2.34
CA LEU A 262 -15.61 -8.31 -3.24
C LEU A 262 -15.16 -8.49 -4.70
N SER A 263 -14.96 -9.74 -5.14
CA SER A 263 -14.64 -10.08 -6.53
C SER A 263 -15.92 -10.18 -7.34
N ARG A 264 -16.52 -9.02 -7.54
CA ARG A 264 -17.37 -8.63 -8.66
C ARG A 264 -17.57 -7.14 -8.43
N SER A 265 -17.53 -6.36 -9.50
CA SER A 265 -18.19 -5.05 -9.49
C SER A 265 -19.49 -5.24 -8.73
N LEU A 266 -19.59 -4.64 -7.55
CA LEU A 266 -20.82 -4.65 -6.77
C LEU A 266 -21.80 -3.98 -7.71
N THR A 267 -22.60 -4.76 -8.41
CA THR A 267 -23.72 -4.22 -9.15
C THR A 267 -24.58 -3.58 -8.08
N LEU A 268 -24.43 -2.27 -7.93
CA LEU A 268 -25.18 -1.50 -6.97
C LEU A 268 -26.64 -1.82 -7.27
N PRO A 269 -27.43 -2.28 -6.27
CA PRO A 269 -28.82 -2.55 -6.51
C PRO A 269 -29.43 -1.28 -7.07
N SER A 270 -30.23 -1.39 -8.13
CA SER A 270 -30.88 -0.22 -8.71
C SER A 270 -31.66 0.46 -7.59
N PRO A 271 -31.32 1.71 -7.25
CA PRO A 271 -32.04 2.45 -6.23
C PRO A 271 -33.50 2.58 -6.66
N PRO A 272 -34.44 2.78 -5.71
CA PRO A 272 -35.83 3.08 -6.06
C PRO A 272 -35.89 4.23 -7.07
N ALA A 273 -36.75 4.14 -8.08
CA ALA A 273 -36.81 5.12 -9.17
C ALA A 273 -37.16 6.55 -8.67
N ASP A 274 -37.79 6.66 -7.51
CA ASP A 274 -38.16 7.90 -6.82
C ASP A 274 -37.06 8.41 -5.87
N PHE A 275 -35.91 7.74 -5.78
CA PHE A 275 -34.82 8.08 -4.88
C PHE A 275 -33.70 8.84 -5.61
N ASP A 276 -33.27 9.96 -5.03
CA ASP A 276 -32.19 10.79 -5.58
C ASP A 276 -30.80 10.19 -5.28
N ALA A 277 -30.56 9.00 -5.83
CA ALA A 277 -29.38 8.19 -5.62
C ALA A 277 -28.16 8.71 -6.38
N ILE A 278 -26.98 8.14 -6.10
CA ILE A 278 -25.78 8.38 -6.91
C ILE A 278 -25.99 7.74 -8.29
N ALA A 279 -26.00 8.57 -9.34
CA ALA A 279 -26.19 8.13 -10.71
C ALA A 279 -24.86 7.92 -11.45
N ASN A 280 -23.84 8.74 -11.15
CA ASN A 280 -22.53 8.65 -11.78
C ASN A 280 -21.41 9.12 -10.86
N ILE A 281 -20.21 8.55 -11.04
CA ILE A 281 -18.98 9.04 -10.42
C ILE A 281 -17.98 9.35 -11.54
N SER A 282 -17.42 10.55 -11.51
CA SER A 282 -16.48 11.04 -12.52
C SER A 282 -15.18 11.51 -11.87
N GLN A 283 -14.08 11.44 -12.63
CA GLN A 283 -12.78 11.91 -12.21
C GLN A 283 -12.36 13.13 -13.03
N SER A 284 -11.79 14.14 -12.37
CA SER A 284 -11.09 15.25 -13.02
C SER A 284 -9.77 15.49 -12.32
N GLY A 285 -8.67 15.19 -13.02
CA GLY A 285 -7.33 15.21 -12.44
C GLY A 285 -7.21 14.26 -11.25
N LYS A 286 -6.90 14.80 -10.07
CA LYS A 286 -6.81 14.03 -8.81
C LYS A 286 -8.13 13.97 -8.04
N SER A 287 -9.19 14.63 -8.50
CA SER A 287 -10.45 14.77 -7.75
C SER A 287 -11.53 13.88 -8.34
N PHE A 288 -12.37 13.33 -7.45
CA PHE A 288 -13.54 12.53 -7.81
C PHE A 288 -14.82 13.28 -7.43
N PHE A 289 -15.84 13.16 -8.27
CA PHE A 289 -17.12 13.84 -8.14
C PHE A 289 -18.25 12.84 -8.32
N ALA A 290 -19.27 12.95 -7.49
CA ALA A 290 -20.52 12.23 -7.65
C ALA A 290 -21.57 13.16 -8.28
N THR A 291 -22.45 12.59 -9.10
CA THR A 291 -23.66 13.23 -9.61
C THR A 291 -24.85 12.36 -9.24
N THR A 292 -25.90 12.96 -8.67
CA THR A 292 -27.13 12.25 -8.29
C THR A 292 -28.13 12.15 -9.45
N ALA A 293 -29.19 11.38 -9.28
CA ALA A 293 -30.26 11.23 -10.28
C ALA A 293 -30.99 12.56 -10.59
N SER A 294 -31.11 13.46 -9.61
CA SER A 294 -31.64 14.82 -9.79
C SER A 294 -30.66 15.80 -10.46
N GLY A 295 -29.42 15.38 -10.68
CA GLY A 295 -28.37 16.21 -11.28
C GLY A 295 -27.51 16.99 -10.27
N GLU A 296 -27.73 16.83 -8.96
CA GLU A 296 -26.85 17.42 -7.95
C GLU A 296 -25.43 16.85 -8.07
N ARG A 297 -24.44 17.74 -8.15
CA ARG A 297 -23.03 17.36 -8.29
C ARG A 297 -22.22 17.86 -7.10
N PHE A 298 -21.39 16.97 -6.55
CA PHE A 298 -20.51 17.27 -5.43
C PHE A 298 -19.18 16.48 -5.51
N ILE A 299 -18.14 16.99 -4.87
CA ILE A 299 -16.83 16.35 -4.74
C ILE A 299 -16.87 15.28 -3.66
N ILE A 300 -16.32 14.11 -3.97
CA ILE A 300 -16.12 13.04 -3.00
C ILE A 300 -14.80 13.32 -2.26
N GLY A 301 -13.71 13.52 -3.00
CA GLY A 301 -12.40 13.84 -2.45
C GLY A 301 -11.33 13.88 -3.53
N SER A 302 -10.09 14.13 -3.13
CA SER A 302 -8.93 14.08 -4.01
C SER A 302 -7.92 13.03 -3.58
N VAL A 303 -7.27 12.38 -4.55
CA VAL A 303 -6.18 11.41 -4.31
C VAL A 303 -5.10 12.07 -3.47
N THR A 304 -4.85 11.48 -2.31
CA THR A 304 -3.77 11.84 -1.41
C THR A 304 -2.94 10.61 -1.12
N ARG A 305 -1.62 10.79 -1.09
CA ARG A 305 -0.67 9.77 -0.69
C ARG A 305 -0.11 10.13 0.67
N TYR A 306 0.00 9.15 1.53
CA TYR A 306 0.53 9.31 2.87
C TYR A 306 1.36 8.08 3.21
N THR A 307 2.46 8.31 3.91
CA THR A 307 3.34 7.22 4.34
C THR A 307 3.43 7.27 5.85
N ASP A 308 2.99 6.19 6.48
CA ASP A 308 3.17 5.91 7.90
C ASP A 308 4.05 4.68 8.10
N ASP A 309 3.45 3.52 8.39
CA ASP A 309 4.12 2.22 8.42
C ASP A 309 4.09 1.52 7.06
N MET A 310 3.36 2.07 6.09
CA MET A 310 3.42 1.72 4.67
C MET A 310 3.04 2.94 3.80
N THR A 311 3.31 2.87 2.49
CA THR A 311 2.80 3.88 1.56
C THR A 311 1.35 3.59 1.21
N ARG A 312 0.48 4.57 1.46
CA ARG A 312 -0.97 4.49 1.27
C ARG A 312 -1.44 5.51 0.24
N ALA A 313 -2.58 5.23 -0.39
CA ALA A 313 -3.30 6.20 -1.19
C ALA A 313 -4.80 6.10 -0.91
N GLY A 314 -5.47 7.25 -0.80
CA GLY A 314 -6.89 7.34 -0.53
C GLY A 314 -7.44 8.73 -0.85
N LEU A 315 -8.74 8.88 -0.74
CA LEU A 315 -9.46 10.15 -0.78
C LEU A 315 -9.14 11.04 0.42
N PHE A 316 -9.01 12.33 0.14
CA PHE A 316 -8.89 13.41 1.13
C PHE A 316 -9.75 14.60 0.72
N GLN A 317 -10.48 15.18 1.67
CA GLN A 317 -11.14 16.48 1.48
C GLN A 317 -10.34 17.65 2.08
N GLY A 318 -9.30 18.03 1.34
CA GLY A 318 -8.47 19.20 1.64
C GLY A 318 -9.13 20.55 1.31
N LYS A 319 -8.33 21.63 1.40
CA LYS A 319 -8.81 23.02 1.19
C LYS A 319 -9.43 23.27 -0.18
N SER A 320 -9.01 22.56 -1.23
CA SER A 320 -9.59 22.66 -2.58
C SER A 320 -11.03 22.15 -2.65
N ALA A 321 -11.43 21.23 -1.76
CA ALA A 321 -12.77 20.68 -1.67
C ALA A 321 -13.71 21.50 -0.78
N ILE A 322 -13.19 22.53 -0.08
CA ILE A 322 -13.87 23.15 1.06
C ILE A 322 -15.23 23.75 0.71
N LYS A 323 -15.35 24.39 -0.47
CA LYS A 323 -16.62 25.01 -0.91
C LYS A 323 -17.74 23.99 -1.01
N ASP A 324 -17.41 22.80 -1.51
CA ASP A 324 -18.41 21.78 -1.78
C ASP A 324 -18.72 20.96 -0.52
N SER A 325 -17.71 20.64 0.30
CA SER A 325 -17.93 20.06 1.63
C SER A 325 -18.84 20.92 2.53
N MET A 326 -18.75 22.25 2.43
CA MET A 326 -19.61 23.17 3.20
C MET A 326 -21.09 23.07 2.81
N ARG A 327 -21.43 22.58 1.61
CA ARG A 327 -22.83 22.41 1.16
C ARG A 327 -23.58 21.35 1.97
N PHE A 328 -22.86 20.41 2.57
CA PHE A 328 -23.44 19.42 3.47
C PHE A 328 -23.65 19.94 4.90
N GLY A 329 -23.24 21.18 5.17
CA GLY A 329 -23.35 21.85 6.45
C GLY A 329 -22.07 21.75 7.30
N VAL A 330 -21.95 22.73 8.19
CA VAL A 330 -20.91 22.81 9.22
C VAL A 330 -21.61 22.72 10.56
N TYR A 331 -21.11 21.87 11.46
CA TYR A 331 -21.67 21.75 12.78
C TYR A 331 -21.58 23.07 13.56
N LYS A 332 -22.69 23.42 14.21
CA LYS A 332 -22.80 24.53 15.16
C LYS A 332 -23.59 24.04 16.37
N GLY A 333 -23.04 24.24 17.58
CA GLY A 333 -23.66 23.74 18.80
C GLY A 333 -25.08 24.27 19.01
N GLN A 334 -25.33 25.52 18.61
CA GLN A 334 -26.64 26.16 18.69
C GLN A 334 -27.75 25.41 17.92
N ASP A 335 -27.41 24.78 16.79
CA ASP A 335 -28.38 24.11 15.93
C ASP A 335 -28.82 22.76 16.55
N TYR A 336 -28.08 22.28 17.55
CA TYR A 336 -28.28 20.98 18.21
C TYR A 336 -28.56 21.11 19.71
N THR A 337 -28.76 22.32 20.23
CA THR A 337 -29.08 22.56 21.65
C THR A 337 -30.36 21.85 22.07
N THR A 338 -31.38 21.76 21.22
CA THR A 338 -32.61 21.02 21.53
C THR A 338 -32.37 19.53 21.74
N ALA A 339 -31.49 18.93 20.93
CA ALA A 339 -31.22 17.49 20.97
C ALA A 339 -30.25 17.11 22.11
N PHE A 340 -29.25 17.94 22.38
CA PHE A 340 -28.15 17.57 23.29
C PHE A 340 -27.85 18.58 24.40
N GLY A 341 -28.60 19.69 24.49
CA GLY A 341 -28.40 20.73 25.48
C GLY A 341 -26.98 21.31 25.43
N LYS A 342 -26.38 21.51 26.62
CA LYS A 342 -25.01 22.05 26.75
C LYS A 342 -23.94 21.17 26.11
N TRP A 343 -24.19 19.86 25.95
CA TRP A 343 -23.24 18.98 25.27
C TRP A 343 -23.01 19.38 23.81
N ALA A 344 -24.01 19.97 23.14
CA ALA A 344 -23.85 20.46 21.77
C ALA A 344 -22.77 21.56 21.69
N HIS A 345 -22.77 22.48 22.65
CA HIS A 345 -21.78 23.55 22.70
C HIS A 345 -20.42 23.06 23.20
N PHE A 346 -20.42 22.14 24.16
CA PHE A 346 -19.19 21.61 24.77
C PHE A 346 -18.24 20.94 23.76
N ILE A 347 -18.78 20.22 22.78
CA ILE A 347 -17.98 19.49 21.79
C ILE A 347 -17.52 20.36 20.61
N GLU A 348 -18.13 21.52 20.39
CA GLU A 348 -17.91 22.37 19.21
C GLU A 348 -16.43 22.78 19.03
N PRO A 349 -15.67 23.13 20.10
CA PRO A 349 -14.27 23.48 19.93
C PRO A 349 -13.41 22.34 19.39
N THR A 350 -13.66 21.11 19.84
CA THR A 350 -12.95 19.92 19.36
C THR A 350 -13.34 19.60 17.92
N LEU A 351 -14.63 19.64 17.58
CA LEU A 351 -15.09 19.45 16.20
C LEU A 351 -14.57 20.53 15.26
N SER A 352 -14.43 21.77 15.72
CA SER A 352 -13.85 22.86 14.91
C SER A 352 -12.40 22.60 14.52
N ALA A 353 -11.66 21.88 15.35
CA ALA A 353 -10.32 21.41 15.02
C ALA A 353 -10.31 20.16 14.12
N GLU A 354 -11.42 19.42 14.05
CA GLU A 354 -11.62 18.26 13.17
C GLU A 354 -12.20 18.67 11.82
N GLY A 355 -11.34 18.82 10.81
CA GLY A 355 -11.79 19.10 9.44
C GLY A 355 -12.65 20.37 9.31
N GLY A 356 -12.63 21.28 10.29
CA GLY A 356 -13.48 22.47 10.35
C GLY A 356 -14.94 22.18 10.68
N ALA A 357 -15.24 21.09 11.40
CA ALA A 357 -16.59 20.66 11.79
C ALA A 357 -17.55 20.39 10.61
N ARG A 358 -17.02 20.13 9.40
CA ARG A 358 -17.80 19.86 8.19
C ARG A 358 -18.35 18.43 8.21
N PHE A 359 -19.66 18.26 8.03
CA PHE A 359 -20.33 16.96 8.14
C PHE A 359 -19.90 15.94 7.09
N ALA A 360 -19.57 16.37 5.87
CA ALA A 360 -19.19 15.48 4.78
C ALA A 360 -17.67 15.34 4.62
N THR A 361 -16.88 15.42 5.70
CA THR A 361 -15.42 15.27 5.63
C THR A 361 -15.00 13.81 5.60
N ILE A 362 -14.16 13.44 4.65
CA ILE A 362 -13.63 12.08 4.50
C ILE A 362 -12.10 12.05 4.37
N ASN A 363 -11.49 11.09 5.06
CA ASN A 363 -10.10 10.66 4.81
C ASN A 363 -10.04 9.13 4.75
N THR A 364 -9.35 8.60 3.76
CA THR A 364 -9.18 7.14 3.60
C THR A 364 -7.73 6.75 3.33
N TYR A 365 -6.83 7.73 3.28
CA TYR A 365 -5.43 7.56 2.92
C TYR A 365 -4.52 7.14 4.08
N ASP A 366 -5.02 7.10 5.32
CA ASP A 366 -4.20 6.85 6.51
C ASP A 366 -4.44 5.46 7.12
N ARG A 367 -3.85 5.21 8.30
CA ARG A 367 -3.97 3.94 9.02
C ARG A 367 -5.41 3.47 9.27
N ALA A 368 -6.37 4.40 9.38
CA ALA A 368 -7.74 4.05 9.67
C ALA A 368 -8.45 3.47 8.45
N ALA A 369 -7.87 3.63 7.25
CA ALA A 369 -8.40 3.31 5.92
C ALA A 369 -9.71 4.04 5.57
N PHE A 370 -10.50 4.45 6.56
CA PHE A 370 -11.74 5.17 6.39
C PHE A 370 -12.08 5.96 7.67
N THR A 371 -12.11 7.28 7.56
CA THR A 371 -12.64 8.21 8.57
C THR A 371 -13.69 9.10 7.94
N PHE A 372 -14.81 9.30 8.62
CA PHE A 372 -15.95 10.04 8.08
C PHE A 372 -16.61 10.94 9.11
N GLY A 373 -17.16 12.06 8.64
CA GLY A 373 -18.01 12.93 9.43
C GLY A 373 -17.30 14.12 10.05
N ALA A 374 -18.07 15.04 10.64
CA ALA A 374 -17.51 16.17 11.40
C ALA A 374 -16.52 15.70 12.51
N PRO A 375 -16.77 14.58 13.22
CA PRO A 375 -15.83 14.09 14.24
C PRO A 375 -14.70 13.20 13.72
N GLN A 376 -14.61 12.97 12.40
CA GLN A 376 -13.62 12.05 11.80
C GLN A 376 -13.65 10.64 12.41
N LEU A 377 -14.85 10.05 12.48
CA LEU A 377 -15.09 8.73 13.05
C LEU A 377 -14.36 7.66 12.22
N ALA A 378 -13.47 6.89 12.86
CA ALA A 378 -12.66 5.86 12.20
C ALA A 378 -13.34 4.48 12.16
N ALA A 379 -13.14 3.72 11.08
CA ALA A 379 -13.80 2.42 10.87
C ALA A 379 -13.05 1.18 11.41
N HIS A 380 -11.77 1.30 11.76
CA HIS A 380 -10.95 0.14 12.10
C HIS A 380 -11.14 -0.41 13.53
N THR A 381 -11.81 0.33 14.43
CA THR A 381 -11.93 -0.07 15.85
C THR A 381 -13.29 -0.75 16.11
N PRO A 382 -13.31 -2.03 16.52
CA PRO A 382 -14.55 -2.75 16.80
C PRO A 382 -15.43 -2.04 17.82
N ALA A 383 -16.75 -2.02 17.57
CA ALA A 383 -17.77 -1.47 18.46
C ALA A 383 -17.54 0.01 18.88
N GLN A 384 -16.81 0.79 18.09
CA GLN A 384 -16.53 2.21 18.37
C GLN A 384 -16.67 3.07 17.11
N ASN A 385 -16.72 4.38 17.29
CA ASN A 385 -16.59 5.38 16.23
C ASN A 385 -17.54 5.13 15.03
N PHE A 386 -16.97 4.96 13.83
CA PHE A 386 -17.74 4.86 12.58
C PHE A 386 -18.64 3.63 12.58
N VAL A 387 -18.21 2.56 13.24
CA VAL A 387 -18.96 1.30 13.30
C VAL A 387 -20.29 1.50 14.02
N VAL A 388 -20.26 2.20 15.16
CA VAL A 388 -21.47 2.52 15.94
C VAL A 388 -22.37 3.47 15.13
N TYR A 389 -21.78 4.50 14.51
CA TYR A 389 -22.51 5.42 13.65
C TYR A 389 -23.19 4.70 12.47
N PHE A 390 -22.47 3.81 11.80
CA PHE A 390 -23.00 3.12 10.63
C PHE A 390 -24.08 2.11 11.00
N ARG A 391 -23.97 1.43 12.16
CA ARG A 391 -25.08 0.64 12.71
C ARG A 391 -26.31 1.50 12.97
N GLN A 392 -26.16 2.69 13.57
CA GLN A 392 -27.30 3.58 13.83
C GLN A 392 -27.94 4.10 12.54
N LEU A 393 -27.14 4.42 11.51
CA LEU A 393 -27.67 4.73 10.18
C LEU A 393 -28.45 3.57 9.60
N LEU A 394 -27.90 2.35 9.65
CA LEU A 394 -28.54 1.15 9.10
C LEU A 394 -29.78 0.69 9.88
N ALA A 395 -30.04 1.29 11.05
CA ALA A 395 -31.27 1.11 11.81
C ALA A 395 -32.38 2.12 11.42
N LEU A 396 -32.07 3.15 10.62
CA LEU A 396 -33.07 4.09 10.12
C LEU A 396 -33.98 3.43 9.08
N PRO A 397 -35.26 3.83 8.97
CA PRO A 397 -36.20 3.24 8.01
C PRO A 397 -35.74 3.29 6.55
N GLU A 398 -35.08 4.37 6.14
CA GLU A 398 -34.63 4.58 4.75
C GLU A 398 -33.26 3.95 4.45
N ALA A 399 -32.70 3.18 5.39
CA ALA A 399 -31.35 2.65 5.27
C ALA A 399 -31.15 1.78 4.03
N ASP A 400 -32.17 1.00 3.66
CA ASP A 400 -32.17 0.13 2.50
C ASP A 400 -32.14 0.90 1.17
N ARG A 401 -32.66 2.13 1.11
CA ARG A 401 -32.54 3.00 -0.06
C ARG A 401 -31.10 3.48 -0.26
N HIS A 402 -30.40 3.72 0.84
CA HIS A 402 -29.01 4.15 0.82
C HIS A 402 -28.04 2.99 0.63
N PHE A 403 -28.25 1.86 1.31
CA PHE A 403 -27.38 0.68 1.37
C PHE A 403 -28.18 -0.64 1.31
N PRO A 404 -28.82 -0.97 0.16
CA PRO A 404 -29.70 -2.13 0.05
C PRO A 404 -28.99 -3.46 0.22
N GLU A 405 -27.67 -3.49 -0.01
CA GLU A 405 -26.83 -4.68 0.17
C GLU A 405 -26.49 -4.95 1.65
N LEU A 406 -26.74 -4.01 2.56
CA LEU A 406 -26.43 -4.15 3.98
C LEU A 406 -27.71 -4.38 4.81
N SER A 407 -27.54 -5.04 5.94
CA SER A 407 -28.59 -5.20 6.94
C SER A 407 -28.00 -5.45 8.33
N LEU A 408 -28.67 -4.98 9.38
CA LEU A 408 -28.36 -5.38 10.75
C LEU A 408 -28.91 -6.78 11.05
N ARG A 409 -28.07 -7.66 11.61
CA ARG A 409 -28.47 -9.00 12.06
C ARG A 409 -27.73 -9.38 13.33
N GLY A 410 -28.30 -10.30 14.11
CA GLY A 410 -27.60 -10.91 15.25
C GLY A 410 -26.42 -11.76 14.77
N ASN A 411 -25.25 -11.57 15.37
CA ASN A 411 -24.10 -12.44 15.17
C ASN A 411 -24.16 -13.65 16.12
N GLY A 412 -23.17 -14.56 16.04
CA GLY A 412 -23.11 -15.75 16.89
C GLY A 412 -23.00 -15.47 18.41
N SER A 413 -22.74 -14.23 18.81
CA SER A 413 -22.69 -13.78 20.20
C SER A 413 -23.97 -13.07 20.65
N GLY A 414 -24.95 -12.88 19.76
CA GLY A 414 -26.21 -12.18 20.03
C GLY A 414 -26.15 -10.66 19.80
N ASP A 415 -25.00 -10.11 19.41
CA ASP A 415 -24.87 -8.68 19.09
C ASP A 415 -25.45 -8.38 17.71
N SER A 416 -26.15 -7.25 17.58
CA SER A 416 -26.59 -6.76 16.26
C SER A 416 -25.41 -6.13 15.51
N THR A 417 -24.96 -6.77 14.43
CA THR A 417 -23.84 -6.32 13.58
C THR A 417 -24.23 -6.13 12.12
N ILE A 418 -23.41 -5.38 11.39
CA ILE A 418 -23.56 -5.07 9.97
C ILE A 418 -23.23 -6.32 9.15
N HIS A 419 -24.19 -6.78 8.37
CA HIS A 419 -24.02 -7.91 7.46
C HIS A 419 -24.19 -7.48 6.01
N LEU A 420 -23.33 -8.02 5.14
CA LEU A 420 -23.41 -7.89 3.69
C LEU A 420 -24.23 -9.06 3.10
N LYS A 421 -25.21 -8.74 2.25
CA LYS A 421 -25.97 -9.71 1.47
C LYS A 421 -25.08 -10.37 0.42
N SER A 422 -25.19 -11.69 0.28
CA SER A 422 -24.50 -12.49 -0.74
C SER A 422 -25.44 -13.53 -1.34
N ASP A 423 -25.08 -14.10 -2.49
CA ASP A 423 -25.86 -15.15 -3.18
C ASP A 423 -26.17 -16.37 -2.28
N THR A 424 -25.35 -16.60 -1.24
CA THR A 424 -25.43 -17.79 -0.36
C THR A 424 -25.86 -17.47 1.08
N GLY A 425 -26.21 -16.20 1.38
CA GLY A 425 -26.61 -15.77 2.72
C GLY A 425 -26.01 -14.43 3.12
N PHE A 426 -25.56 -14.32 4.37
CA PHE A 426 -25.12 -13.06 4.97
C PHE A 426 -23.71 -13.17 5.54
N ILE A 427 -22.88 -12.17 5.27
CA ILE A 427 -21.50 -12.09 5.76
C ILE A 427 -21.42 -11.02 6.83
N ASP A 428 -21.12 -11.41 8.08
CA ASP A 428 -20.84 -10.46 9.16
C ASP A 428 -19.58 -9.65 8.81
N LEU A 429 -19.72 -8.33 8.71
CA LEU A 429 -18.62 -7.41 8.40
C LEU A 429 -17.83 -7.01 9.65
N GLU A 430 -18.38 -7.25 10.84
CA GLU A 430 -17.84 -6.77 12.10
C GLU A 430 -17.12 -7.84 12.91
N GLU A 431 -16.84 -8.99 12.30
CA GLU A 431 -16.02 -10.03 12.91
C GLU A 431 -14.60 -9.48 13.19
N PRO A 432 -14.16 -9.38 14.46
CA PRO A 432 -12.85 -8.84 14.78
C PRO A 432 -11.74 -9.83 14.44
N VAL A 433 -10.77 -9.38 13.66
CA VAL A 433 -9.58 -10.16 13.31
C VAL A 433 -8.36 -9.55 13.97
N LEU A 434 -7.47 -10.38 14.52
CA LEU A 434 -6.19 -9.92 15.04
C LEU A 434 -5.21 -9.72 13.88
N VAL A 435 -4.80 -8.47 13.65
CA VAL A 435 -3.88 -8.08 12.59
C VAL A 435 -2.52 -7.73 13.20
N THR A 436 -1.42 -8.16 12.57
CA THR A 436 -0.06 -7.72 12.90
C THR A 436 0.34 -6.63 11.91
N ARG A 437 0.64 -5.43 12.40
CA ARG A 437 1.03 -4.28 11.58
C ARG A 437 2.46 -4.44 11.02
N PRO A 438 2.84 -3.70 9.96
CA PRO A 438 4.23 -3.65 9.46
C PRO A 438 5.28 -3.34 10.53
N ASN A 439 4.91 -2.54 11.55
CA ASN A 439 5.76 -2.24 12.71
C ASN A 439 5.72 -3.30 13.84
N GLY A 440 5.13 -4.48 13.61
CA GLY A 440 5.07 -5.60 14.56
C GLY A 440 3.98 -5.52 15.63
N LYS A 441 3.27 -4.38 15.78
CA LYS A 441 2.18 -4.27 16.76
C LYS A 441 0.96 -5.11 16.34
N LYS A 442 0.39 -5.85 17.28
CA LYS A 442 -0.87 -6.59 17.08
C LYS A 442 -2.06 -5.78 17.54
N GLU A 443 -3.13 -5.73 16.75
CA GLU A 443 -4.39 -5.07 17.13
C GLU A 443 -5.60 -5.76 16.48
N LYS A 444 -6.76 -5.68 17.14
CA LYS A 444 -8.02 -6.17 16.57
C LYS A 444 -8.54 -5.12 15.57
N GLN A 445 -8.88 -5.56 14.37
CA GLN A 445 -9.47 -4.73 13.33
C GLN A 445 -10.68 -5.43 12.70
N LEU A 446 -11.54 -4.64 12.04
CA LEU A 446 -12.69 -5.14 11.28
C LEU A 446 -12.32 -5.30 9.80
N ALA A 447 -11.48 -6.29 9.49
CA ALA A 447 -10.90 -6.44 8.15
C ALA A 447 -11.96 -6.47 7.03
N ARG A 448 -13.11 -7.10 7.28
CA ARG A 448 -14.20 -7.23 6.31
C ARG A 448 -14.92 -5.89 6.08
N LEU A 449 -15.27 -5.19 7.15
CA LEU A 449 -15.85 -3.85 7.05
C LEU A 449 -14.88 -2.87 6.40
N MET A 450 -13.60 -2.88 6.80
CA MET A 450 -12.58 -2.03 6.19
C MET A 450 -12.47 -2.29 4.69
N ASN A 451 -12.47 -3.55 4.26
CA ASN A 451 -12.44 -3.89 2.85
C ASN A 451 -13.71 -3.48 2.08
N TYR A 452 -14.89 -3.52 2.72
CA TYR A 452 -16.12 -3.00 2.13
C TYR A 452 -16.07 -1.48 1.95
N LEU A 453 -15.45 -0.75 2.88
CA LEU A 453 -15.37 0.71 2.87
C LEU A 453 -14.22 1.25 2.01
N ASN A 454 -13.09 0.53 1.95
CA ASN A 454 -11.88 0.87 1.22
C ASN A 454 -11.08 -0.43 0.99
N ALA A 455 -11.26 -1.03 -0.18
CA ALA A 455 -10.72 -2.35 -0.50
C ALA A 455 -9.21 -2.32 -0.75
N SER A 456 -8.67 -1.17 -1.18
CA SER A 456 -7.25 -1.02 -1.50
C SER A 456 -6.59 0.08 -0.68
N PRO A 457 -5.64 -0.24 0.23
CA PRO A 457 -4.90 0.79 0.94
C PRO A 457 -3.91 1.57 0.04
N ALA A 458 -3.72 1.15 -1.22
CA ALA A 458 -2.67 1.67 -2.11
C ALA A 458 -3.21 2.39 -3.35
N ALA A 459 -4.52 2.36 -3.60
CA ALA A 459 -5.16 2.98 -4.76
C ALA A 459 -6.62 3.31 -4.46
N ILE A 460 -7.18 4.26 -5.20
CA ILE A 460 -8.62 4.54 -5.13
C ILE A 460 -9.37 3.42 -5.84
N ASP A 461 -10.34 2.83 -5.16
CA ASP A 461 -11.17 1.76 -5.70
C ASP A 461 -12.65 2.15 -5.80
N GLU A 462 -13.43 1.35 -6.52
CA GLU A 462 -14.86 1.62 -6.76
C GLU A 462 -15.70 1.55 -5.47
N ALA A 463 -15.34 0.67 -4.52
CA ALA A 463 -16.06 0.53 -3.26
C ALA A 463 -15.84 1.78 -2.40
N GLU A 464 -14.60 2.25 -2.29
CA GLU A 464 -14.24 3.49 -1.62
C GLU A 464 -15.06 4.66 -2.19
N LEU A 465 -15.09 4.84 -3.51
CA LEU A 465 -15.83 5.92 -4.16
C LEU A 465 -17.34 5.82 -3.93
N SER A 466 -17.90 4.63 -4.11
CA SER A 466 -19.35 4.39 -3.98
C SER A 466 -19.85 4.64 -2.56
N VAL A 467 -19.22 4.02 -1.57
CA VAL A 467 -19.58 4.17 -0.15
C VAL A 467 -19.47 5.63 0.27
N SER A 468 -18.37 6.29 -0.09
CA SER A 468 -18.13 7.71 0.22
C SER A 468 -19.23 8.60 -0.34
N ALA A 469 -19.57 8.43 -1.63
CA ALA A 469 -20.61 9.22 -2.29
C ALA A 469 -21.99 8.98 -1.66
N ARG A 470 -22.34 7.73 -1.34
CA ARG A 470 -23.64 7.36 -0.76
C ARG A 470 -23.81 7.88 0.67
N LEU A 471 -22.76 7.84 1.49
CA LEU A 471 -22.78 8.43 2.82
C LEU A 471 -22.94 9.95 2.77
N MET A 472 -22.23 10.64 1.86
CA MET A 472 -22.40 12.08 1.67
C MET A 472 -23.81 12.42 1.20
N ASN A 473 -24.36 11.64 0.26
CA ASN A 473 -25.73 11.82 -0.20
C ASN A 473 -26.76 11.59 0.92
N TRP A 474 -26.50 10.64 1.82
CA TRP A 474 -27.34 10.44 3.00
C TRP A 474 -27.39 11.68 3.89
N LEU A 475 -26.25 12.34 4.12
CA LEU A 475 -26.23 13.60 4.87
C LEU A 475 -26.99 14.73 4.18
N ARG A 476 -27.09 14.71 2.85
CA ARG A 476 -27.88 15.69 2.11
C ARG A 476 -29.38 15.43 2.26
N LEU A 477 -29.79 14.17 2.23
CA LEU A 477 -31.19 13.77 2.19
C LEU A 477 -31.84 13.66 3.57
N ASP A 478 -31.08 13.32 4.61
CA ASP A 478 -31.63 13.06 5.95
C ASP A 478 -30.87 13.85 7.04
N PRO A 479 -31.50 14.85 7.69
CA PRO A 479 -30.90 15.56 8.81
C PRO A 479 -30.58 14.64 10.01
N LYS A 480 -31.28 13.51 10.16
CA LYS A 480 -31.03 12.55 11.23
C LYS A 480 -29.66 11.91 11.11
N ALA A 481 -29.15 11.70 9.90
CA ALA A 481 -27.80 11.21 9.67
C ALA A 481 -26.74 12.14 10.29
N LYS A 482 -26.92 13.46 10.22
CA LYS A 482 -26.03 14.44 10.89
C LYS A 482 -26.16 14.37 12.40
N GLU A 483 -27.39 14.32 12.91
CA GLU A 483 -27.65 14.22 14.35
C GLU A 483 -27.02 12.96 14.98
N LEU A 484 -27.10 11.81 14.30
CA LEU A 484 -26.48 10.56 14.77
C LEU A 484 -24.94 10.64 14.84
N GLN A 485 -24.27 11.33 13.91
CA GLN A 485 -22.82 11.57 14.03
C GLN A 485 -22.48 12.30 15.33
N ILE A 486 -23.28 13.30 15.67
CA ILE A 486 -23.10 14.11 16.87
C ILE A 486 -23.41 13.30 18.12
N ALA A 487 -24.48 12.51 18.11
CA ALA A 487 -24.84 11.62 19.22
C ALA A 487 -23.71 10.63 19.54
N VAL A 488 -23.13 9.99 18.51
CA VAL A 488 -21.99 9.07 18.66
C VAL A 488 -20.77 9.80 19.23
N PHE A 489 -20.48 11.01 18.77
CA PHE A 489 -19.34 11.77 19.30
C PHE A 489 -19.52 12.18 20.76
N ILE A 490 -20.73 12.62 21.14
CA ILE A 490 -21.06 12.96 22.54
C ILE A 490 -20.93 11.73 23.44
N ALA A 491 -21.43 10.57 23.00
CA ALA A 491 -21.28 9.33 23.75
C ALA A 491 -19.79 9.00 23.97
N GLN A 492 -18.97 9.10 22.92
CA GLN A 492 -17.53 8.86 23.03
C GLN A 492 -16.83 9.88 23.93
N ALA A 493 -17.22 11.15 23.89
CA ALA A 493 -16.69 12.20 24.76
C ALA A 493 -17.00 11.92 26.23
N LYS A 494 -18.24 11.51 26.54
CA LYS A 494 -18.66 11.10 27.88
C LYS A 494 -17.83 9.92 28.40
N GLU A 495 -17.62 8.89 27.59
CA GLU A 495 -16.77 7.75 27.97
C GLU A 495 -15.32 8.17 28.23
N ASN A 496 -14.75 8.99 27.35
CA ASN A 496 -13.38 9.50 27.52
C ASN A 496 -13.23 10.25 28.84
N LEU A 497 -14.19 11.10 29.17
CA LEU A 497 -14.17 11.87 30.40
C LEU A 497 -14.47 11.03 31.65
N ALA A 498 -15.33 10.02 31.56
CA ALA A 498 -15.55 9.05 32.64
C ALA A 498 -14.26 8.27 32.97
N ARG A 499 -13.52 7.84 31.94
CA ARG A 499 -12.19 7.23 32.13
C ARG A 499 -11.22 8.23 32.76
N ALA A 500 -11.24 9.49 32.34
CA ALA A 500 -10.38 10.52 32.90
C ALA A 500 -10.68 10.77 34.38
N LYS A 501 -11.96 10.82 34.79
CA LYS A 501 -12.34 10.95 36.22
C LYS A 501 -11.73 9.85 37.08
N THR A 502 -11.58 8.64 36.51
CA THR A 502 -10.99 7.51 37.22
C THR A 502 -9.45 7.56 37.23
N LYS A 503 -8.82 8.05 36.15
CA LYS A 503 -7.37 7.90 35.91
C LYS A 503 -6.55 9.16 36.17
N VAL A 504 -7.18 10.32 36.34
CA VAL A 504 -6.51 11.61 36.46
C VAL A 504 -6.85 12.21 37.83
N PRO A 505 -5.97 12.07 38.84
CA PRO A 505 -6.19 12.66 40.15
C PRO A 505 -6.46 14.17 40.06
N GLY A 506 -7.46 14.64 40.81
CA GLY A 506 -7.88 16.04 40.81
C GLY A 506 -8.87 16.44 39.71
N PHE A 507 -9.23 15.52 38.80
CA PHE A 507 -10.29 15.77 37.82
C PHE A 507 -11.65 15.25 38.32
N ASP A 508 -12.56 16.16 38.66
CA ASP A 508 -13.94 15.88 39.11
C ASP A 508 -15.01 16.10 38.02
N GLY A 509 -14.65 16.80 36.93
CA GLY A 509 -15.54 17.19 35.85
C GLY A 509 -16.42 18.40 36.13
N SER A 510 -16.18 19.16 37.21
CA SER A 510 -16.94 20.37 37.55
C SER A 510 -16.51 21.59 36.74
N ASN A 511 -15.23 21.65 36.35
CA ASN A 511 -14.69 22.71 35.51
C ASN A 511 -14.76 22.31 34.02
N TRP A 512 -15.61 22.99 33.26
CA TRP A 512 -15.83 22.67 31.84
C TRP A 512 -14.61 22.95 30.96
N GLU A 513 -13.77 23.94 31.27
CA GLU A 513 -12.55 24.23 30.49
C GLU A 513 -11.51 23.12 30.66
N VAL A 514 -11.34 22.66 31.90
CA VAL A 514 -10.50 21.49 32.20
C VAL A 514 -11.04 20.25 31.48
N ALA A 515 -12.35 20.00 31.56
CA ALA A 515 -12.99 18.88 30.89
C ALA A 515 -12.82 18.95 29.36
N LEU A 516 -12.98 20.13 28.75
CA LEU A 516 -12.78 20.35 27.32
C LEU A 516 -11.37 19.95 26.90
N TRP A 517 -10.35 20.42 27.62
CA TRP A 517 -8.97 20.12 27.27
C TRP A 517 -8.62 18.65 27.46
N ILE A 518 -9.08 18.01 28.53
CA ILE A 518 -8.91 16.56 28.73
C ILE A 518 -9.60 15.76 27.61
N MET A 519 -10.83 16.14 27.23
CA MET A 519 -11.57 15.50 26.15
C MET A 519 -10.83 15.63 24.81
N ASP A 520 -10.39 16.84 24.46
CA ASP A 520 -9.62 17.09 23.24
C ASP A 520 -8.30 16.32 23.21
N ILE A 521 -7.55 16.27 24.33
CA ILE A 521 -6.30 15.51 24.45
C ILE A 521 -6.54 14.04 24.13
N LEU A 522 -7.57 13.46 24.75
CA LEU A 522 -7.92 12.05 24.60
C LEU A 522 -8.45 11.73 23.22
N HIS A 523 -9.28 12.59 22.64
CA HIS A 523 -9.82 12.41 21.31
C HIS A 523 -8.72 12.46 20.24
N GLN A 524 -7.83 13.46 20.31
CA GLN A 524 -6.71 13.59 19.37
C GLN A 524 -5.60 12.56 19.61
N GLY A 525 -5.49 12.03 20.84
CA GLY A 525 -4.39 11.18 21.26
C GLY A 525 -3.06 11.94 21.41
N ARG A 526 -3.09 13.21 21.84
CA ARG A 526 -1.89 14.06 21.94
C ARG A 526 -1.18 14.01 23.30
N GLY A 527 -1.67 13.22 24.25
CA GLY A 527 -1.12 13.15 25.60
C GLY A 527 -1.63 11.96 26.40
N THR A 528 -1.00 11.75 27.56
CA THR A 528 -1.25 10.64 28.48
C THR A 528 -1.98 11.08 29.75
N PHE A 529 -2.58 10.11 30.47
CA PHE A 529 -3.18 10.38 31.78
C PHE A 529 -2.18 10.92 32.80
N ALA A 530 -0.92 10.49 32.75
CA ALA A 530 0.13 10.98 33.63
C ALA A 530 0.42 12.48 33.38
N GLU A 531 0.58 12.88 32.12
CA GLU A 531 0.79 14.30 31.76
C GLU A 531 -0.40 15.17 32.18
N MET A 532 -1.63 14.68 31.98
CA MET A 532 -2.84 15.38 32.43
C MET A 532 -2.90 15.54 33.96
N SER A 533 -2.46 14.52 34.70
CA SER A 533 -2.39 14.57 36.16
C SER A 533 -1.37 15.61 36.64
N THR A 534 -0.20 15.64 36.02
CA THR A 534 0.83 16.66 36.29
C THR A 534 0.32 18.08 35.98
N ALA A 535 -0.39 18.25 34.86
CA ALA A 535 -0.97 19.53 34.50
C ALA A 535 -2.01 20.00 35.54
N LEU A 536 -2.86 19.10 36.03
CA LEU A 536 -3.88 19.40 37.04
C LEU A 536 -3.31 19.73 38.42
N ALA A 537 -2.15 19.19 38.77
CA ALA A 537 -1.46 19.55 40.01
C ALA A 537 -0.80 20.94 39.96
N SER A 538 -0.77 21.59 38.80
CA SER A 538 -0.16 22.92 38.64
C SER A 538 -1.05 24.05 39.16
N ARG A 539 -0.46 25.24 39.36
CA ARG A 539 -1.21 26.46 39.69
C ARG A 539 -2.08 26.99 38.53
N ARG A 540 -1.88 26.48 37.30
CA ARG A 540 -2.58 26.92 36.08
C ARG A 540 -2.96 25.70 35.22
N PRO A 541 -3.93 24.88 35.68
CA PRO A 541 -4.25 23.61 35.02
C PRO A 541 -4.61 23.74 33.54
N VAL A 542 -5.40 24.75 33.17
CA VAL A 542 -5.86 24.97 31.80
C VAL A 542 -4.67 25.30 30.88
N GLU A 543 -3.76 26.20 31.28
CA GLU A 543 -2.55 26.49 30.51
C GLU A 543 -1.64 25.28 30.35
N GLU A 544 -1.43 24.48 31.40
CA GLU A 544 -0.56 23.30 31.30
C GLU A 544 -1.18 22.18 30.43
N LEU A 545 -2.50 21.95 30.51
CA LEU A 545 -3.20 21.00 29.64
C LEU A 545 -3.10 21.40 28.15
N ARG A 546 -3.11 22.71 27.86
CA ARG A 546 -2.89 23.24 26.50
C ARG A 546 -1.50 22.96 25.95
N ARG A 547 -0.48 22.84 26.81
CA ARG A 547 0.90 22.61 26.40
C ARG A 547 1.19 21.16 26.02
N ILE A 548 0.38 20.21 26.47
CA ILE A 548 0.54 18.79 26.17
C ILE A 548 0.51 18.58 24.64
N GLY A 549 1.61 18.10 24.05
CA GLY A 549 1.72 17.89 22.60
C GLY A 549 1.84 19.16 21.74
N ILE A 550 2.11 20.33 22.32
CA ILE A 550 2.10 21.63 21.63
C ILE A 550 3.02 21.71 20.40
N LEU A 551 4.18 21.03 20.44
CA LEU A 551 5.14 21.05 19.34
C LEU A 551 4.58 20.45 18.05
N LYS A 552 3.67 19.47 18.16
CA LYS A 552 3.05 18.78 17.02
C LYS A 552 1.66 19.30 16.70
N TYR A 553 0.91 19.78 17.70
CA TYR A 553 -0.52 20.11 17.57
C TYR A 553 -0.85 21.59 17.77
N LYS A 554 0.11 22.50 17.56
CA LYS A 554 -0.06 23.95 17.76
C LYS A 554 -1.33 24.51 17.11
N THR A 555 -1.54 24.25 15.82
CA THR A 555 -2.70 24.77 15.05
C THR A 555 -4.04 24.26 15.60
N ARG A 556 -4.08 23.00 16.04
CA ARG A 556 -5.26 22.44 16.71
C ARG A 556 -5.55 23.17 18.00
N ILE A 557 -4.53 23.30 18.86
CA ILE A 557 -4.67 23.98 20.17
C ILE A 557 -5.16 25.41 19.98
N GLU A 558 -4.63 26.15 19.00
CA GLU A 558 -5.11 27.50 18.67
C GLU A 558 -6.57 27.52 18.20
N THR A 559 -6.99 26.52 17.42
CA THR A 559 -8.37 26.40 16.91
C THR A 559 -9.36 26.09 18.03
N VAL A 560 -9.06 25.10 18.89
CA VAL A 560 -9.86 24.77 20.08
C VAL A 560 -9.93 25.98 21.01
N SER A 561 -8.80 26.64 21.28
CA SER A 561 -8.76 27.84 22.14
C SER A 561 -9.61 28.97 21.59
N ARG A 562 -9.59 29.20 20.27
CA ARG A 562 -10.39 30.25 19.61
C ARG A 562 -11.88 29.92 19.68
N SER A 563 -12.24 28.66 19.40
CA SER A 563 -13.63 28.22 19.40
C SER A 563 -14.24 28.12 20.81
N ALA A 564 -13.41 27.95 21.85
CA ALA A 564 -13.87 27.99 23.23
C ALA A 564 -14.22 29.41 23.71
N LYS A 565 -13.74 30.46 23.03
CA LYS A 565 -14.06 31.85 23.38
C LYS A 565 -15.58 32.08 23.21
N GLY A 566 -16.22 32.56 24.26
CA GLY A 566 -17.66 32.86 24.27
C GLY A 566 -18.55 31.70 24.72
N LEU A 567 -17.97 30.55 25.10
CA LEU A 567 -18.77 29.44 25.64
C LEU A 567 -19.04 29.55 27.14
N THR A 568 -18.41 30.49 27.86
CA THR A 568 -18.54 30.64 29.32
C THR A 568 -19.99 30.76 29.77
N ASP A 569 -20.80 31.60 29.11
CA ASP A 569 -22.19 31.83 29.50
C ASP A 569 -23.06 30.59 29.20
N VAL A 570 -22.84 29.98 28.04
CA VAL A 570 -23.62 28.81 27.58
C VAL A 570 -23.29 27.55 28.40
N LEU A 571 -22.03 27.40 28.81
CA LEU A 571 -21.53 26.29 29.63
C LEU A 571 -21.51 26.61 31.12
N HIS A 572 -22.10 27.73 31.55
CA HIS A 572 -22.21 28.06 32.97
C HIS A 572 -22.92 26.93 33.74
N GLY A 573 -22.28 26.37 34.78
CA GLY A 573 -22.80 25.23 35.54
C GLY A 573 -22.87 23.92 34.75
N PHE A 574 -22.12 23.78 33.65
CA PHE A 574 -21.93 22.49 32.99
C PHE A 574 -21.05 21.58 33.85
N THR A 575 -21.48 20.32 34.01
CA THR A 575 -20.72 19.27 34.70
C THR A 575 -20.76 18.00 33.87
N VAL A 576 -19.61 17.31 33.81
CA VAL A 576 -19.42 16.05 33.06
C VAL A 576 -20.22 14.90 33.65
#